data_AF-A0A9Y2G4U0-F1
#
_entry.id   AF-A0A9Y2G4U0-F1
#
_cell.length_a   1.000
_cell.length_b   1.000
_cell.length_c   1.000
_cell.angle_alpha   90.00
_cell.angle_beta   90.00
_cell.angle_gamma   90.00
#
_symmetry.space_group_name_H-M   'P 1'
#
loop_
_entity.id
_entity.type
_entity.pdbx_description
1 polymer ?
#
loop_
_entity_poly.entity_id
_entity_poly.type
_entity_poly.pdbx_seq_one_letter_code
_entity_poly.pdbx_strand_id
1 'polypeptide(L)'
;MAQGRAQRHRPADTGSRWSRAGGFRDAGRAHLAPRCHPLAVAEEARLLGVIALSDVIKPGIAERFAQLRQMGVKTLMITGDNPITAAAIAAEAGVDDYVAEATPERKLALIREEQAAGRLVAMMGDGTNDAPALAQADLGLAMNSGTQAAREAANMVDLDSDPGKLLSAVEIGKQLLITRGALTTFSLANDVAKYFVILPAIFAASAPALGSLDVLDLHSPQSAVLAAVIFNALVIPALIPFALRGVRVHAASASAMLRRNLLIYGVGGLLLPFPAIKLIDLALGALM
;
A
#
# COMPACT_ATOMS: atom_id res chain seq x y z
N MET A 1 19.17 -54.04 -25.22
CA MET A 1 18.36 -52.96 -25.83
C MET A 1 17.02 -52.90 -25.09
N ALA A 2 16.90 -52.05 -24.07
CA ALA A 2 15.63 -51.85 -23.36
C ALA A 2 14.87 -50.70 -24.06
N GLN A 3 13.80 -51.04 -24.77
CA GLN A 3 12.89 -50.04 -25.36
C GLN A 3 12.11 -49.37 -24.22
N GLY A 4 12.30 -48.05 -24.06
CA GLY A 4 11.59 -47.26 -23.06
C GLY A 4 10.09 -47.24 -23.33
N ARG A 5 9.30 -47.70 -22.35
CA ARG A 5 7.84 -47.57 -22.36
C ARG A 5 7.47 -46.09 -22.22
N ALA A 6 6.80 -45.54 -23.22
CA ALA A 6 6.36 -44.14 -23.21
C ALA A 6 5.15 -43.98 -22.27
N GLN A 7 5.38 -43.43 -21.08
CA GLN A 7 4.31 -42.93 -20.20
C GLN A 7 3.74 -41.63 -20.81
N ARG A 8 2.41 -41.52 -20.88
CA ARG A 8 1.71 -40.34 -21.41
C ARG A 8 0.86 -39.72 -20.31
N HIS A 9 1.04 -38.43 -20.05
CA HIS A 9 0.24 -37.64 -19.10
C HIS A 9 -0.67 -36.68 -19.87
N ARG A 10 -1.96 -36.61 -19.50
CA ARG A 10 -2.91 -35.63 -20.09
C ARG A 10 -3.88 -35.10 -19.04
N PRO A 11 -4.34 -33.83 -19.18
CA PRO A 11 -5.43 -33.29 -18.39
C PRO A 11 -6.72 -34.08 -18.61
N ALA A 12 -7.44 -34.38 -17.54
CA ALA A 12 -8.68 -35.16 -17.58
C ALA A 12 -9.77 -34.58 -18.49
N ASP A 13 -9.72 -33.27 -18.78
CA ASP A 13 -10.76 -32.54 -19.53
C ASP A 13 -10.49 -32.45 -21.05
N THR A 14 -9.36 -33.01 -21.52
CA THR A 14 -9.11 -33.10 -22.97
C THR A 14 -9.95 -34.22 -23.59
N GLY A 15 -11.15 -33.85 -24.05
CA GLY A 15 -12.09 -34.73 -24.74
C GLY A 15 -11.46 -35.42 -25.95
N SER A 16 -10.93 -36.63 -25.80
CA SER A 16 -10.86 -37.63 -26.86
C SER A 16 -10.44 -39.00 -26.33
N ARG A 17 -11.20 -40.02 -26.78
CA ARG A 17 -10.89 -41.46 -26.82
C ARG A 17 -10.91 -42.29 -25.53
N TRP A 18 -10.74 -41.72 -24.34
CA TRP A 18 -10.73 -42.51 -23.08
C TRP A 18 -12.09 -42.64 -22.38
N SER A 19 -13.10 -41.85 -22.77
CA SER A 19 -14.45 -41.91 -22.22
C SER A 19 -15.18 -43.24 -22.43
N ARG A 20 -14.61 -44.18 -23.20
CA ARG A 20 -15.12 -45.54 -23.38
C ARG A 20 -14.62 -46.55 -22.35
N ALA A 21 -13.61 -46.22 -21.55
CA ALA A 21 -13.21 -47.03 -20.40
C ALA A 21 -13.97 -46.53 -19.16
N GLY A 22 -15.05 -47.21 -18.78
CA GLY A 22 -15.97 -46.81 -17.71
C GLY A 22 -15.34 -46.51 -16.33
N GLY A 23 -14.06 -46.84 -16.10
CA GLY A 23 -13.39 -46.62 -14.82
C GLY A 23 -13.07 -45.17 -14.45
N PHE A 24 -13.00 -44.23 -15.42
CA PHE A 24 -12.65 -42.84 -15.10
C PHE A 24 -13.80 -42.04 -14.46
N ARG A 25 -15.04 -42.39 -14.77
CA ARG A 25 -16.23 -41.69 -14.25
C ARG A 25 -16.49 -42.00 -12.78
N ASP A 26 -16.28 -43.25 -12.36
CA ASP A 26 -16.67 -43.71 -11.02
C ASP A 26 -15.56 -43.60 -9.97
N ALA A 27 -14.28 -43.78 -10.33
CA ALA A 27 -13.18 -43.81 -9.37
C ALA A 27 -12.58 -42.43 -9.03
N GLY A 28 -12.74 -41.44 -9.91
CA GLY A 28 -12.04 -40.14 -9.79
C GLY A 28 -12.81 -39.09 -9.01
N ARG A 29 -14.10 -38.86 -9.28
CA ARG A 29 -14.80 -37.67 -8.75
C ARG A 29 -15.15 -37.71 -7.27
N ALA A 30 -15.28 -38.89 -6.66
CA ALA A 30 -15.78 -39.02 -5.29
C ALA A 30 -14.75 -38.72 -4.19
N HIS A 31 -13.45 -38.68 -4.50
CA HIS A 31 -12.36 -38.51 -3.51
C HIS A 31 -11.44 -37.31 -3.78
N LEU A 32 -11.73 -36.54 -4.83
CA LEU A 32 -10.91 -35.40 -5.20
C LEU A 32 -11.41 -34.14 -4.49
N ALA A 33 -10.51 -33.46 -3.80
CA ALA A 33 -10.81 -32.15 -3.22
C ALA A 33 -11.24 -31.19 -4.34
N PRO A 34 -12.19 -30.26 -4.08
CA PRO A 34 -12.70 -29.33 -5.09
C PRO A 34 -11.63 -28.43 -5.73
N ARG A 35 -10.41 -28.39 -5.16
CA ARG A 35 -9.27 -27.55 -5.53
C ARG A 35 -8.24 -28.23 -6.44
N CYS A 36 -8.52 -29.41 -6.99
CA CYS A 36 -7.51 -30.14 -7.75
C CYS A 36 -7.78 -30.20 -9.25
N HIS A 37 -6.70 -30.08 -10.03
CA HIS A 37 -6.61 -30.51 -11.41
C HIS A 37 -6.23 -32.00 -11.42
N PRO A 38 -7.16 -32.92 -11.73
CA PRO A 38 -6.84 -34.34 -11.77
C PRO A 38 -6.06 -34.68 -13.03
N LEU A 39 -4.87 -35.23 -12.83
CA LEU A 39 -4.07 -35.85 -13.88
C LEU A 39 -4.23 -37.36 -13.81
N ALA A 40 -4.83 -37.93 -14.85
CA ALA A 40 -4.92 -39.37 -14.99
C ALA A 40 -3.54 -39.94 -15.37
N VAL A 41 -3.08 -40.95 -14.66
CA VAL A 41 -1.88 -41.73 -15.01
C VAL A 41 -2.34 -43.09 -15.52
N ALA A 42 -1.91 -43.45 -16.72
CA ALA A 42 -2.25 -44.72 -17.35
C ALA A 42 -1.01 -45.33 -18.03
N GLU A 43 -0.95 -46.66 -18.05
CA GLU A 43 0.00 -47.42 -18.86
C GLU A 43 -0.80 -48.21 -19.90
N GLU A 44 -0.47 -48.00 -21.17
CA GLU A 44 -1.22 -48.52 -22.33
C GLU A 44 -2.71 -48.15 -22.31
N ALA A 45 -3.60 -49.11 -21.99
CA ALA A 45 -5.04 -48.95 -21.86
C ALA A 45 -5.53 -49.06 -20.40
N ARG A 46 -4.62 -49.24 -19.43
CA ARG A 46 -4.93 -49.44 -18.02
C ARG A 46 -4.73 -48.14 -17.25
N LEU A 47 -5.81 -47.63 -16.65
CA LEU A 47 -5.72 -46.53 -15.68
C LEU A 47 -4.97 -47.02 -14.44
N LEU A 48 -3.86 -46.36 -14.11
CA LEU A 48 -3.03 -46.67 -12.93
C LEU A 48 -3.46 -45.85 -11.71
N GLY A 49 -3.95 -44.62 -11.91
CA GLY A 49 -4.41 -43.75 -10.83
C GLY A 49 -4.68 -42.32 -11.28
N VAL A 50 -5.01 -41.46 -10.32
CA VAL A 50 -5.23 -40.02 -10.53
C VAL A 50 -4.36 -39.25 -9.54
N ILE A 51 -3.58 -38.30 -10.05
CA ILE A 51 -2.80 -37.34 -9.25
C ILE A 51 -3.60 -36.05 -9.17
N ALA A 52 -3.92 -35.62 -7.95
CA ALA A 52 -4.59 -34.35 -7.70
C ALA A 52 -3.54 -33.23 -7.56
N LEU A 53 -3.52 -32.26 -8.48
CA LEU A 53 -2.70 -31.06 -8.35
C LEU A 53 -3.54 -29.91 -7.83
N SER A 54 -3.24 -29.39 -6.64
CA SER A 54 -3.91 -28.20 -6.09
C SER A 54 -2.93 -27.05 -5.96
N ASP A 55 -3.38 -25.84 -6.30
CA ASP A 55 -2.63 -24.63 -5.99
C ASP A 55 -2.69 -24.36 -4.49
N VAL A 56 -1.52 -24.13 -3.89
CA VAL A 56 -1.39 -23.85 -2.46
C VAL A 56 -1.38 -22.34 -2.27
N ILE A 57 -2.41 -21.81 -1.60
CA ILE A 57 -2.43 -20.41 -1.21
C ILE A 57 -1.38 -20.18 -0.13
N LYS A 58 -0.58 -19.12 -0.29
CA LYS A 58 0.46 -18.77 0.67
C LYS A 58 -0.15 -18.49 2.06
N PRO A 59 0.47 -18.98 3.15
CA PRO A 59 -0.04 -18.75 4.50
C PRO A 59 -0.09 -17.25 4.82
N GLY A 60 -1.13 -16.83 5.53
CA GLY A 60 -1.31 -15.45 5.99
C GLY A 60 -1.90 -14.47 4.97
N ILE A 61 -2.19 -14.90 3.72
CA ILE A 61 -2.72 -13.98 2.69
C ILE A 61 -4.08 -13.38 3.09
N ALA A 62 -4.94 -14.18 3.75
CA ALA A 62 -6.26 -13.75 4.17
C ALA A 62 -6.21 -12.63 5.23
N GLU A 63 -5.26 -12.72 6.16
CA GLU A 63 -5.03 -11.67 7.15
C GLU A 63 -4.56 -10.38 6.46
N ARG A 64 -3.67 -10.49 5.46
CA ARG A 64 -3.17 -9.33 4.72
C ARG A 64 -4.25 -8.66 3.87
N PHE A 65 -5.12 -9.42 3.20
CA PHE A 65 -6.27 -8.85 2.51
C PHE A 65 -7.27 -8.20 3.48
N ALA A 66 -7.44 -8.76 4.68
CA ALA A 66 -8.23 -8.11 5.72
C ALA A 66 -7.62 -6.77 6.19
N GLN A 67 -6.30 -6.68 6.32
CA GLN A 67 -5.59 -5.43 6.64
C GLN A 67 -5.76 -4.39 5.52
N LEU A 68 -5.62 -4.80 4.24
CA LEU A 68 -5.89 -3.92 3.08
C LEU A 68 -7.32 -3.37 3.09
N ARG A 69 -8.31 -4.21 3.36
CA ARG A 69 -9.71 -3.81 3.52
C ARG A 69 -9.89 -2.77 4.62
N GLN A 70 -9.29 -2.99 5.79
CA GLN A 70 -9.34 -2.03 6.90
C GLN A 70 -8.74 -0.68 6.50
N MET A 71 -7.73 -0.68 5.62
CA MET A 71 -7.13 0.53 5.06
C MET A 71 -7.94 1.18 3.92
N GLY A 72 -9.12 0.64 3.59
CA GLY A 72 -10.00 1.13 2.53
C GLY A 72 -9.56 0.74 1.13
N VAL A 73 -8.73 -0.29 0.98
CA VAL A 73 -8.31 -0.82 -0.33
C VAL A 73 -9.22 -1.98 -0.69
N LYS A 74 -9.90 -1.90 -1.85
CA LYS A 74 -10.69 -3.00 -2.41
C LYS A 74 -9.76 -3.96 -3.17
N THR A 75 -9.96 -5.26 -2.97
CA THR A 75 -9.14 -6.34 -3.52
C THR A 75 -9.96 -7.15 -4.53
N LEU A 76 -9.47 -7.22 -5.77
CA LEU A 76 -10.11 -7.95 -6.87
C LEU A 76 -9.14 -9.01 -7.39
N MET A 77 -9.54 -10.28 -7.35
CA MET A 77 -8.77 -11.36 -7.96
C MET A 77 -9.14 -11.52 -9.44
N ILE A 78 -8.16 -11.62 -10.32
CA ILE A 78 -8.39 -11.83 -11.76
C ILE A 78 -7.62 -13.08 -12.19
N THR A 79 -8.34 -14.14 -12.56
CA THR A 79 -7.75 -15.43 -12.97
C THR A 79 -8.28 -15.90 -14.32
N GLY A 80 -7.47 -16.71 -15.01
CA GLY A 80 -7.90 -17.45 -16.21
C GLY A 80 -8.59 -18.78 -15.89
N ASP A 81 -8.65 -19.17 -14.61
CA ASP A 81 -9.32 -20.39 -14.18
C ASP A 81 -10.83 -20.31 -14.37
N ASN A 82 -11.47 -21.48 -14.39
CA ASN A 82 -12.92 -21.58 -14.43
C ASN A 82 -13.57 -20.98 -13.16
N PRO A 83 -14.86 -20.60 -13.21
CA PRO A 83 -15.55 -19.94 -12.10
C PRO A 83 -15.59 -20.74 -10.79
N ILE A 84 -15.61 -22.07 -10.86
CA ILE A 84 -15.70 -22.93 -9.66
C ILE A 84 -14.37 -22.87 -8.90
N THR A 85 -13.25 -23.02 -9.61
CA THR A 85 -11.91 -22.91 -9.02
C THR A 85 -11.66 -21.50 -8.51
N ALA A 86 -12.00 -20.48 -9.31
CA ALA A 86 -11.82 -19.08 -8.93
C ALA A 86 -12.59 -18.71 -7.65
N ALA A 87 -13.85 -19.15 -7.53
CA ALA A 87 -14.66 -18.91 -6.33
C ALA A 87 -14.05 -19.55 -5.08
N ALA A 88 -13.54 -20.78 -5.21
CA ALA A 88 -12.92 -21.49 -4.10
C ALA A 88 -11.64 -20.78 -3.62
N ILE A 89 -10.77 -20.35 -4.55
CA ILE A 89 -9.55 -19.61 -4.24
C ILE A 89 -9.89 -18.24 -3.63
N ALA A 90 -10.87 -17.52 -4.20
CA ALA A 90 -11.30 -16.21 -3.69
C ALA A 90 -11.78 -16.29 -2.24
N ALA A 91 -12.61 -17.29 -1.93
CA ALA A 91 -13.16 -17.49 -0.59
C ALA A 91 -12.07 -17.84 0.44
N GLU A 92 -11.08 -18.66 0.06
CA GLU A 92 -9.97 -19.03 0.93
C GLU A 92 -8.97 -17.90 1.12
N ALA A 93 -8.64 -17.17 0.05
CA ALA A 93 -7.77 -16.00 0.11
C ALA A 93 -8.46 -14.83 0.84
N GLY A 94 -9.79 -14.79 0.88
CA GLY A 94 -10.54 -13.71 1.51
C GLY A 94 -10.43 -12.40 0.75
N VAL A 95 -10.45 -12.43 -0.59
CA VAL A 95 -10.55 -11.23 -1.44
C VAL A 95 -11.98 -10.69 -1.47
N ASP A 96 -12.17 -9.42 -1.86
CA ASP A 96 -13.50 -8.80 -1.88
C ASP A 96 -14.35 -9.25 -3.06
N ASP A 97 -13.71 -9.54 -4.19
CA ASP A 97 -14.38 -9.84 -5.45
C ASP A 97 -13.44 -10.63 -6.38
N TYR A 98 -13.98 -11.30 -7.40
CA TYR A 98 -13.18 -12.03 -8.38
C TYR A 98 -13.76 -12.03 -9.79
N VAL A 99 -12.88 -12.14 -10.80
CA VAL A 99 -13.22 -12.40 -12.20
C VAL A 99 -12.51 -13.67 -12.66
N ALA A 100 -13.31 -14.64 -13.10
CA ALA A 100 -12.85 -15.91 -13.67
C ALA A 100 -12.77 -15.82 -15.20
N GLU A 101 -12.04 -16.76 -15.82
CA GLU A 101 -11.87 -16.88 -17.27
C GLU A 101 -11.46 -15.55 -17.96
N ALA A 102 -10.66 -14.73 -17.27
CA ALA A 102 -10.31 -13.40 -17.75
C ALA A 102 -9.25 -13.47 -18.88
N THR A 103 -9.60 -12.98 -20.06
CA THR A 103 -8.63 -12.77 -21.15
C THR A 103 -7.72 -11.58 -20.86
N PRO A 104 -6.53 -11.48 -21.48
CA PRO A 104 -5.65 -10.31 -21.32
C PRO A 104 -6.34 -8.97 -21.59
N GLU A 105 -7.21 -8.92 -22.61
CA GLU A 105 -8.00 -7.74 -22.97
C GLU A 105 -9.01 -7.40 -21.88
N ARG A 106 -9.62 -8.41 -21.25
CA ARG A 106 -10.54 -8.18 -20.14
C ARG A 106 -9.82 -7.63 -18.92
N LYS A 107 -8.60 -8.11 -18.62
CA LYS A 107 -7.78 -7.54 -17.52
C LYS A 107 -7.55 -6.05 -17.73
N LEU A 108 -7.13 -5.66 -18.94
CA LEU A 108 -6.92 -4.26 -19.32
C LEU A 108 -8.20 -3.41 -19.23
N ALA A 109 -9.33 -3.95 -19.72
CA ALA A 109 -10.61 -3.26 -19.67
C ALA A 109 -11.04 -2.98 -18.21
N LEU A 110 -10.90 -3.96 -17.32
CA LEU A 110 -11.21 -3.81 -15.90
C LEU A 110 -10.38 -2.69 -15.24
N ILE A 111 -9.07 -2.64 -15.51
CA ILE A 111 -8.21 -1.57 -14.98
C ILE A 111 -8.71 -0.19 -15.44
N ARG A 112 -9.02 -0.05 -16.73
CA ARG A 112 -9.54 1.21 -17.29
C ARG A 112 -10.91 1.59 -16.75
N GLU A 113 -11.80 0.62 -16.55
CA GLU A 113 -13.12 0.83 -15.95
C GLU A 113 -12.99 1.38 -14.51
N GLU A 114 -12.11 0.78 -13.71
CA GLU A 114 -11.84 1.21 -12.34
C GLU A 114 -11.18 2.59 -12.29
N GLN A 115 -10.23 2.87 -13.19
CA GLN A 115 -9.58 4.17 -13.34
C GLN A 115 -10.57 5.26 -13.79
N ALA A 116 -11.45 4.95 -14.75
CA ALA A 116 -12.49 5.86 -15.22
C ALA A 116 -13.50 6.20 -14.11
N ALA A 117 -13.69 5.29 -13.15
CA ALA A 117 -14.47 5.53 -11.95
C ALA A 117 -13.71 6.33 -10.85
N GLY A 118 -12.53 6.87 -11.17
CA GLY A 118 -11.74 7.74 -10.29
C GLY A 118 -10.93 6.99 -9.23
N ARG A 119 -10.72 5.68 -9.38
CA ARG A 119 -9.92 4.88 -8.44
C ARG A 119 -8.49 4.73 -8.98
N LEU A 120 -7.52 4.75 -8.06
CA LEU A 120 -6.15 4.35 -8.38
C LEU A 120 -6.07 2.83 -8.34
N VAL A 121 -5.50 2.23 -9.38
CA VAL A 121 -5.44 0.78 -9.55
C VAL A 121 -4.01 0.30 -9.41
N ALA A 122 -3.78 -0.58 -8.44
CA ALA A 122 -2.54 -1.34 -8.33
C ALA A 122 -2.77 -2.76 -8.88
N MET A 123 -1.84 -3.25 -9.70
CA MET A 123 -1.89 -4.59 -10.27
C MET A 123 -0.63 -5.37 -9.89
N MET A 124 -0.81 -6.65 -9.56
CA MET A 124 0.28 -7.61 -9.42
C MET A 124 0.17 -8.71 -10.48
N GLY A 125 1.29 -9.13 -11.05
CA GLY A 125 1.33 -10.21 -12.04
C GLY A 125 2.75 -10.74 -12.28
N ASP A 126 2.83 -11.88 -12.96
CA ASP A 126 4.09 -12.58 -13.23
C ASP A 126 4.23 -13.02 -14.71
N GLY A 127 3.13 -13.08 -15.46
CA GLY A 127 3.11 -13.55 -16.84
C GLY A 127 3.43 -12.49 -17.89
N THR A 128 3.88 -12.93 -19.08
CA THR A 128 3.99 -12.06 -20.27
C THR A 128 2.64 -11.44 -20.65
N ASN A 129 1.56 -12.17 -20.40
CA ASN A 129 0.19 -11.75 -20.66
C ASN A 129 -0.28 -10.62 -19.72
N ASP A 130 0.38 -10.45 -18.58
CA ASP A 130 0.07 -9.41 -17.61
C ASP A 130 0.86 -8.13 -17.87
N ALA A 131 1.92 -8.17 -18.69
CA ALA A 131 2.77 -7.01 -18.96
C ALA A 131 1.98 -5.78 -19.46
N PRO A 132 1.02 -5.89 -20.41
CA PRO A 132 0.22 -4.75 -20.81
C PRO A 132 -0.63 -4.18 -19.67
N ALA A 133 -1.19 -5.05 -18.84
CA ALA A 133 -2.06 -4.67 -17.73
C ALA A 133 -1.25 -4.05 -16.57
N LEU A 134 -0.05 -4.56 -16.29
CA LEU A 134 0.92 -3.97 -15.37
C LEU A 134 1.34 -2.57 -15.79
N ALA A 135 1.56 -2.35 -17.10
CA ALA A 135 1.90 -1.03 -17.64
C ALA A 135 0.73 -0.03 -17.63
N GLN A 136 -0.51 -0.52 -17.68
CA GLN A 136 -1.72 0.30 -17.66
C GLN A 136 -2.14 0.72 -16.24
N ALA A 137 -1.81 -0.10 -15.24
CA ALA A 137 -2.09 0.19 -13.84
C ALA A 137 -1.33 1.43 -13.35
N ASP A 138 -1.89 2.15 -12.37
CA ASP A 138 -1.20 3.28 -11.73
C ASP A 138 0.01 2.82 -10.92
N LEU A 139 -0.04 1.57 -10.44
CA LEU A 139 1.08 0.89 -9.81
C LEU A 139 1.12 -0.59 -10.25
N GLY A 140 2.01 -0.90 -11.19
CA GLY A 140 2.33 -2.26 -11.60
C GLY A 140 3.43 -2.87 -10.74
N LEU A 141 3.19 -4.07 -10.19
CA LEU A 141 4.14 -4.84 -9.39
C LEU A 141 4.37 -6.23 -9.98
N ALA A 142 5.58 -6.47 -10.48
CA ALA A 142 5.98 -7.75 -11.03
C ALA A 142 6.66 -8.63 -9.97
N MET A 143 6.39 -9.93 -10.00
CA MET A 143 7.14 -10.89 -9.18
C MET A 143 8.53 -11.13 -9.76
N ASN A 144 9.53 -11.38 -8.92
CA ASN A 144 10.90 -11.66 -9.36
C ASN A 144 11.00 -12.94 -10.19
N SER A 145 10.19 -13.95 -9.87
CA SER A 145 10.02 -15.15 -10.71
C SER A 145 9.28 -14.89 -12.03
N GLY A 146 8.71 -13.69 -12.20
CA GLY A 146 7.96 -13.30 -13.38
C GLY A 146 8.84 -13.16 -14.62
N THR A 147 8.15 -13.13 -15.76
CA THR A 147 8.78 -13.00 -17.09
C THR A 147 9.51 -11.67 -17.22
N GLN A 148 10.52 -11.61 -18.10
CA GLN A 148 11.25 -10.36 -18.36
C GLN A 148 10.31 -9.23 -18.81
N ALA A 149 9.34 -9.54 -19.66
CA ALA A 149 8.33 -8.58 -20.11
C ALA A 149 7.51 -8.01 -18.94
N ALA A 150 7.11 -8.83 -17.97
CA ALA A 150 6.38 -8.36 -16.78
C ALA A 150 7.26 -7.43 -15.92
N ARG A 151 8.53 -7.79 -15.70
CA ARG A 151 9.47 -6.97 -14.90
C ARG A 151 9.84 -5.64 -15.57
N GLU A 152 9.91 -5.61 -16.89
CA GLU A 152 10.17 -4.37 -17.65
C GLU A 152 8.94 -3.47 -17.74
N ALA A 153 7.74 -4.04 -17.73
CA ALA A 153 6.49 -3.29 -17.77
C ALA A 153 6.06 -2.72 -16.41
N ALA A 154 6.41 -3.39 -15.30
CA ALA A 154 6.03 -2.99 -13.95
C ALA A 154 6.87 -1.82 -13.41
N ASN A 155 6.27 -1.02 -12.52
CA ASN A 155 6.97 0.07 -11.82
C ASN A 155 7.83 -0.45 -10.66
N MET A 156 7.47 -1.61 -10.11
CA MET A 156 8.15 -2.24 -8.99
C MET A 156 8.33 -3.74 -9.23
N VAL A 157 9.44 -4.29 -8.74
CA VAL A 157 9.70 -5.74 -8.77
C VAL A 157 9.81 -6.25 -7.35
N ASP A 158 8.98 -7.24 -7.00
CA ASP A 158 9.07 -7.94 -5.73
C ASP A 158 10.06 -9.09 -5.79
N LEU A 159 11.20 -8.89 -5.14
CA LEU A 159 12.30 -9.86 -5.02
C LEU A 159 11.90 -11.18 -4.35
N ASP A 160 10.96 -11.16 -3.40
CA ASP A 160 10.54 -12.36 -2.64
C ASP A 160 9.27 -13.00 -3.21
N SER A 161 8.67 -12.37 -4.22
CA SER A 161 7.45 -12.84 -4.89
C SER A 161 6.28 -13.10 -3.91
N ASP A 162 6.16 -12.29 -2.85
CA ASP A 162 5.10 -12.33 -1.84
C ASP A 162 4.02 -11.27 -2.13
N PRO A 163 2.79 -11.69 -2.48
CA PRO A 163 1.67 -10.77 -2.70
C PRO A 163 1.41 -9.81 -1.54
N GLY A 164 1.79 -10.22 -0.33
CA GLY A 164 1.71 -9.40 0.86
C GLY A 164 2.59 -8.15 0.87
N LYS A 165 3.58 -8.02 -0.03
CA LYS A 165 4.39 -6.79 -0.12
C LYS A 165 3.66 -5.61 -0.73
N LEU A 166 2.59 -5.84 -1.49
CA LEU A 166 1.73 -4.75 -1.96
C LEU A 166 1.16 -3.97 -0.78
N LEU A 167 0.76 -4.67 0.29
CA LEU A 167 0.32 -4.04 1.53
C LEU A 167 1.42 -3.16 2.13
N SER A 168 2.63 -3.71 2.28
CA SER A 168 3.76 -2.94 2.83
C SER A 168 4.09 -1.70 2.00
N ALA A 169 4.05 -1.81 0.66
CA ALA A 169 4.25 -0.67 -0.23
C ALA A 169 3.18 0.43 -0.02
N VAL A 170 1.91 0.03 0.08
CA VAL A 170 0.79 0.95 0.34
C VAL A 170 0.91 1.59 1.74
N GLU A 171 1.29 0.83 2.77
CA GLU A 171 1.50 1.31 4.13
C GLU A 171 2.62 2.35 4.20
N ILE A 172 3.79 2.03 3.64
CA ILE A 172 4.94 2.95 3.59
C ILE A 172 4.56 4.21 2.81
N GLY A 173 3.92 4.07 1.66
CA GLY A 173 3.46 5.20 0.85
C GLY A 173 2.51 6.12 1.62
N LYS A 174 1.51 5.56 2.30
CA LYS A 174 0.57 6.33 3.14
C LYS A 174 1.29 7.00 4.30
N GLN A 175 2.20 6.30 4.99
CA GLN A 175 2.98 6.85 6.09
C GLN A 175 3.81 8.05 5.64
N LEU A 176 4.49 7.95 4.50
CA LEU A 176 5.28 9.04 3.94
C LEU A 176 4.40 10.28 3.64
N LEU A 177 3.27 10.08 2.96
CA LEU A 177 2.35 11.18 2.61
C LEU A 177 1.76 11.86 3.85
N ILE A 178 1.32 11.08 4.84
CA ILE A 178 0.74 11.61 6.09
C ILE A 178 1.80 12.34 6.91
N THR A 179 3.01 11.78 7.00
CA THR A 179 4.13 12.42 7.71
C THR A 179 4.50 13.74 7.07
N ARG A 180 4.58 13.78 5.74
CA ARG A 180 4.82 15.02 4.99
C ARG A 180 3.73 16.05 5.27
N GLY A 181 2.45 15.67 5.17
CA GLY A 181 1.33 16.57 5.44
C GLY A 181 1.32 17.10 6.89
N ALA A 182 1.63 16.25 7.87
CA ALA A 182 1.76 16.64 9.27
C ALA A 182 2.89 17.67 9.48
N LEU A 183 4.07 17.41 8.91
CA LEU A 183 5.20 18.34 8.97
C LEU A 183 4.88 19.68 8.30
N THR A 184 4.28 19.67 7.11
CA THR A 184 3.88 20.90 6.42
C THR A 184 2.88 21.70 7.23
N THR A 185 1.87 21.04 7.81
CA THR A 185 0.85 21.70 8.65
C THR A 185 1.49 22.30 9.90
N PHE A 186 2.37 21.55 10.57
CA PHE A 186 3.11 22.02 11.73
C PHE A 186 4.01 23.21 11.41
N SER A 187 4.81 23.12 10.35
CA SER A 187 5.73 24.20 9.94
C SER A 187 4.98 25.47 9.54
N LEU A 188 3.87 25.37 8.82
CA LEU A 188 3.08 26.53 8.44
C LEU A 188 2.42 27.20 9.66
N ALA A 189 1.84 26.42 10.56
CA ALA A 189 1.24 26.95 11.79
C ALA A 189 2.30 27.61 12.69
N ASN A 190 3.50 27.03 12.73
CA ASN A 190 4.66 27.59 13.41
C ASN A 190 5.06 28.95 12.85
N ASP A 191 5.11 29.10 11.53
CA ASP A 191 5.46 30.38 10.90
C ASP A 191 4.42 31.46 11.20
N VAL A 192 3.13 31.12 11.25
CA VAL A 192 2.06 32.04 11.69
C VAL A 192 2.28 32.50 13.14
N ALA A 193 2.60 31.58 14.05
CA ALA A 193 2.88 31.94 15.46
C ALA A 193 4.06 32.91 15.57
N LYS A 194 5.14 32.67 14.82
CA LYS A 194 6.33 33.55 14.83
C LYS A 194 5.99 34.98 14.42
N TYR A 195 5.08 35.20 13.48
CA TYR A 195 4.66 36.56 13.11
C TYR A 195 4.04 37.32 14.29
N PHE A 196 3.23 36.65 15.12
CA PHE A 196 2.66 37.26 16.32
C PHE A 196 3.71 37.59 17.39
N VAL A 197 4.83 36.87 17.39
CA VAL A 197 5.95 37.11 18.32
C VAL A 197 6.86 38.24 17.82
N ILE A 198 7.16 38.27 16.52
CA ILE A 198 8.16 39.18 15.95
C ILE A 198 7.58 40.56 15.59
N LEU A 199 6.34 40.61 15.06
CA LEU A 199 5.76 41.88 14.60
C LEU A 199 5.62 42.94 15.71
N PRO A 200 5.10 42.62 16.91
CA PRO A 200 5.02 43.59 18.00
C PRO A 200 6.41 44.14 18.37
N ALA A 201 7.40 43.25 18.46
CA ALA A 201 8.77 43.58 18.80
C ALA A 201 9.42 44.55 17.79
N ILE A 202 9.33 44.27 16.48
CA ILE A 202 9.94 45.11 15.43
C ILE A 202 9.26 46.48 15.35
N PHE A 203 7.94 46.53 15.49
CA PHE A 203 7.17 47.76 15.34
C PHE A 203 6.92 48.52 16.65
N ALA A 204 7.44 48.06 17.79
CA ALA A 204 7.23 48.69 19.09
C ALA A 204 7.59 50.19 19.09
N ALA A 205 8.64 50.58 18.34
CA ALA A 205 9.10 51.97 18.26
C ALA A 205 8.29 52.84 17.28
N SER A 206 7.73 52.26 16.22
CA SER A 206 7.05 53.00 15.14
C SER A 206 5.53 52.95 15.22
N ALA A 207 4.97 51.94 15.89
CA ALA A 207 3.53 51.77 16.10
C ALA A 207 3.26 51.25 17.52
N PRO A 208 3.22 52.14 18.54
CA PRO A 208 3.00 51.76 19.94
C PRO A 208 1.73 50.94 20.19
N ALA A 209 0.70 51.10 19.34
CA ALA A 209 -0.52 50.31 19.39
C ALA A 209 -0.26 48.79 19.21
N LEU A 210 0.76 48.41 18.43
CA LEU A 210 1.14 47.01 18.24
C LEU A 210 1.86 46.42 19.47
N GLY A 211 2.38 47.24 20.38
CA GLY A 211 2.95 46.77 21.64
C GLY A 211 1.92 46.03 22.51
N SER A 212 0.63 46.35 22.39
CA SER A 212 -0.45 45.62 23.07
C SER A 212 -0.62 44.17 22.59
N LEU A 213 -0.06 43.83 21.43
CA LEU A 213 -0.06 42.48 20.86
C LEU A 213 1.16 41.67 21.30
N ASP A 214 2.12 42.24 22.03
CA ASP A 214 3.21 41.48 22.64
C ASP A 214 2.69 40.70 23.86
N VAL A 215 2.01 39.59 23.58
CA VAL A 215 1.46 38.69 24.60
C VAL A 215 2.59 38.02 25.42
N LEU A 216 3.82 37.97 24.88
CA LEU A 216 4.94 37.28 25.51
C LEU A 216 5.79 38.20 26.39
N ASP A 217 5.61 39.52 26.34
CA ASP A 217 6.35 40.51 27.11
C ASP A 217 7.87 40.27 27.00
N LEU A 218 8.39 40.29 25.77
CA LEU A 218 9.77 39.93 25.48
C LEU A 218 10.72 41.05 25.94
N HIS A 219 11.94 40.68 26.34
CA HIS A 219 12.85 41.63 26.98
C HIS A 219 13.17 42.85 26.09
N SER A 220 13.42 42.62 24.79
CA SER A 220 13.71 43.69 23.84
C SER A 220 13.37 43.29 22.41
N PRO A 221 13.22 44.25 21.49
CA PRO A 221 13.06 43.96 20.06
C PRO A 221 14.18 43.09 19.47
N GLN A 222 15.42 43.32 19.91
CA GLN A 222 16.60 42.61 19.43
C GLN A 222 16.63 41.17 19.94
N SER A 223 16.35 40.96 21.22
CA SER A 223 16.30 39.62 21.82
C SER A 223 15.14 38.80 21.25
N ALA A 224 13.99 39.42 20.98
CA ALA A 224 12.84 38.76 20.34
C ALA A 224 13.19 38.20 18.94
N VAL A 225 13.84 39.01 18.09
CA VAL A 225 14.27 38.56 16.76
C VAL A 225 15.31 37.45 16.88
N LEU A 226 16.29 37.60 17.77
CA LEU A 226 17.34 36.60 17.98
C LEU A 226 16.76 35.28 18.50
N ALA A 227 15.84 35.33 19.46
CA ALA A 227 15.17 34.17 20.03
C ALA A 227 14.36 33.41 18.97
N ALA A 228 13.64 34.13 18.11
CA ALA A 228 12.89 33.52 17.01
C ALA A 228 13.81 32.86 15.96
N VAL A 229 14.96 33.48 15.63
CA VAL A 229 15.96 32.90 14.71
C VAL A 229 16.57 31.63 15.31
N ILE A 230 16.97 31.67 16.59
CA ILE A 230 17.51 30.49 17.30
C ILE A 230 16.48 29.38 17.35
N PHE A 231 15.22 29.69 17.68
CA PHE A 231 14.14 28.71 17.68
C PHE A 231 13.99 28.04 16.30
N ASN A 232 14.04 28.81 15.20
CA ASN A 232 13.97 28.25 13.86
C ASN A 232 15.15 27.33 13.53
N ALA A 233 16.36 27.68 14.01
CA ALA A 233 17.54 26.83 13.86
C ALA A 233 17.43 25.51 14.67
N LEU A 234 16.74 25.54 15.82
CA LEU A 234 16.58 24.36 16.70
C LEU A 234 15.40 23.47 16.29
N VAL A 235 14.32 24.03 15.75
CA VAL A 235 13.11 23.25 15.43
C VAL A 235 13.36 22.27 14.27
N ILE A 236 14.19 22.64 13.30
CA ILE A 236 14.52 21.79 12.14
C ILE A 236 15.18 20.47 12.59
N PRO A 237 16.32 20.47 13.31
CA PRO A 237 16.95 19.23 13.77
C PRO A 237 16.07 18.45 14.74
N ALA A 238 15.27 19.14 15.56
CA ALA A 238 14.32 18.48 16.46
C ALA A 238 13.23 17.67 15.73
N LEU A 239 12.85 18.08 14.51
CA LEU A 239 11.86 17.38 13.69
C LEU A 239 12.45 16.22 12.87
N ILE A 240 13.77 16.10 12.73
CA ILE A 240 14.41 15.03 11.92
C ILE A 240 14.03 13.62 12.43
N PRO A 241 14.14 13.28 13.73
CA PRO A 241 13.77 11.95 14.22
C PRO A 241 12.30 11.63 13.97
N PHE A 242 11.43 12.64 14.02
CA PHE A 242 10.01 12.49 13.72
C PHE A 242 9.77 12.24 12.22
N ALA A 243 10.47 12.96 11.35
CA ALA A 243 10.40 12.76 9.90
C ALA A 243 10.87 11.34 9.48
N LEU A 244 11.90 10.82 10.15
CA LEU A 244 12.45 9.49 9.88
C LEU A 244 11.60 8.34 10.43
N ARG A 245 11.06 8.48 11.64
CA ARG A 245 10.16 7.46 12.24
C ARG A 245 8.79 7.42 11.57
N GLY A 246 8.34 8.57 11.07
CA GLY A 246 7.04 8.74 10.44
C GLY A 246 5.86 8.68 11.42
N VAL A 247 4.70 9.11 10.94
CA VAL A 247 3.44 9.12 11.68
C VAL A 247 2.73 7.79 11.54
N ARG A 248 2.31 7.20 12.67
CA ARG A 248 1.53 5.95 12.67
C ARG A 248 0.21 6.13 11.89
N VAL A 249 0.07 5.37 10.82
CA VAL A 249 -1.14 5.32 9.99
C VAL A 249 -2.21 4.51 10.71
N HIS A 250 -3.42 5.06 10.78
CA HIS A 250 -4.59 4.37 11.29
C HIS A 250 -5.69 4.45 10.24
N ALA A 251 -6.48 3.38 10.12
CA ALA A 251 -7.66 3.38 9.28
C ALA A 251 -8.69 4.40 9.81
N ALA A 252 -8.90 5.48 9.06
CA ALA A 252 -9.91 6.48 9.36
C ALA A 252 -10.38 7.17 8.07
N SER A 253 -11.59 7.72 8.08
CA SER A 253 -12.09 8.53 6.97
C SER A 253 -11.19 9.76 6.73
N ALA A 254 -11.12 10.23 5.48
CA ALA A 254 -10.33 11.40 5.10
C ALA A 254 -10.62 12.64 5.99
N SER A 255 -11.89 12.91 6.29
CA SER A 255 -12.31 14.02 7.16
C SER A 255 -11.80 13.87 8.60
N ALA A 256 -11.92 12.68 9.19
CA ALA A 256 -11.39 12.39 10.51
C ALA A 256 -9.86 12.51 10.58
N MET A 257 -9.15 12.05 9.54
CA MET A 257 -7.70 12.19 9.44
C MET A 257 -7.28 13.65 9.33
N LEU A 258 -7.95 14.44 8.48
CA LEU A 258 -7.70 15.87 8.32
C LEU A 258 -7.92 16.61 9.65
N ARG A 259 -9.07 16.41 10.30
CA ARG A 259 -9.38 17.04 11.59
C ARG A 259 -8.33 16.70 12.64
N ARG A 260 -7.95 15.43 12.75
CA ARG A 260 -6.90 14.99 13.69
C ARG A 260 -5.55 15.63 13.36
N ASN A 261 -5.19 15.73 12.09
CA ASN A 261 -3.94 16.35 11.66
C ASN A 261 -3.90 17.84 12.03
N LEU A 262 -4.97 18.59 11.72
CA LEU A 262 -5.09 20.01 12.08
C LEU A 262 -5.07 20.22 13.60
N LEU A 263 -5.76 19.38 14.37
CA LEU A 263 -5.80 19.49 15.83
C LEU A 263 -4.45 19.18 16.48
N ILE A 264 -3.73 18.15 16.03
CA ILE A 264 -2.47 17.77 16.66
C ILE A 264 -1.33 18.65 16.15
N TYR A 265 -1.15 18.72 14.82
CA TYR A 265 0.01 19.36 14.21
C TYR A 265 -0.23 20.84 13.92
N GLY A 266 -1.46 21.23 13.59
CA GLY A 266 -1.81 22.65 13.42
C GLY A 266 -1.80 23.40 14.75
N VAL A 267 -2.60 22.95 15.73
CA VAL A 267 -2.61 23.60 17.06
C VAL A 267 -1.27 23.45 17.77
N GLY A 268 -0.63 22.27 17.69
CA GLY A 268 0.71 22.07 18.23
C GLY A 268 1.75 22.99 17.60
N GLY A 269 1.71 23.17 16.27
CA GLY A 269 2.58 24.09 15.54
C GLY A 269 2.31 25.56 15.89
N LEU A 270 1.06 25.93 16.16
CA LEU A 270 0.70 27.29 16.56
C LEU A 270 1.11 27.60 18.01
N LEU A 271 0.96 26.65 18.94
CA LEU A 271 1.17 26.91 20.37
C LEU A 271 2.61 26.70 20.83
N LEU A 272 3.34 25.71 20.29
CA LEU A 272 4.72 25.40 20.70
C LEU A 272 5.69 26.59 20.61
N PRO A 273 5.64 27.46 19.59
CA PRO A 273 6.63 28.53 19.42
C PRO A 273 6.57 29.57 20.54
N PHE A 274 5.40 29.83 21.11
CA PHE A 274 5.22 30.82 22.19
C PHE A 274 6.09 30.54 23.43
N PRO A 275 5.95 29.40 24.14
CA PRO A 275 6.79 29.10 25.29
C PRO A 275 8.24 28.86 24.89
N ALA A 276 8.51 28.28 23.71
CA ALA A 276 9.88 28.00 23.27
C ALA A 276 10.66 29.29 23.03
N ILE A 277 10.08 30.26 22.31
CA ILE A 277 10.72 31.56 22.06
C ILE A 277 10.85 32.34 23.37
N LYS A 278 9.84 32.33 24.25
CA LYS A 278 9.94 33.00 25.56
C LYS A 278 11.09 32.43 26.40
N LEU A 279 11.28 31.11 26.43
CA LEU A 279 12.39 30.49 27.15
C LEU A 279 13.76 30.89 26.57
N ILE A 280 13.87 30.95 25.25
CA ILE A 280 15.10 31.41 24.59
C ILE A 280 15.36 32.89 24.88
N ASP A 281 14.33 33.74 24.81
CA ASP A 281 14.42 35.17 25.12
C ASP A 281 14.86 35.41 26.58
N LEU A 282 14.29 34.68 27.54
CA LEU A 282 14.71 34.75 28.94
C LEU A 282 16.17 34.31 29.14
N ALA A 283 16.61 33.26 28.45
CA ALA A 283 18.00 32.81 28.51
C ALA A 283 18.96 33.83 27.90
N LEU A 284 18.56 34.49 26.81
CA LEU A 284 19.30 35.59 26.19
C LEU A 284 19.36 36.81 27.10
N GLY A 285 18.24 37.19 27.71
CA GLY A 285 18.15 38.32 28.63
C GLY A 285 18.96 38.15 29.92
N ALA A 286 19.21 36.91 30.36
CA ALA A 286 20.12 36.63 31.46
C ALA A 286 21.61 36.74 31.06
N LEU A 287 21.92 36.72 29.76
CA LEU A 287 23.27 36.74 29.21
C LEU A 287 23.72 38.12 28.71
N MET A 288 22.77 39.02 28.43
CA MET A 288 23.00 40.39 27.93
C MET A 288 22.89 41.41 29.07
#